data_AF-A0A0Q4C705-F1
#
_entry.id   AF-A0A0Q4C705-F1
#
_cell.length_a   1.000
_cell.length_b   1.000
_cell.length_c   1.000
_cell.angle_alpha   90.00
_cell.angle_beta   90.00
_cell.angle_gamma   90.00
#
_symmetry.space_group_name_H-M   'P 1'
#
loop_
_entity.id
_entity.type
_entity.pdbx_description
1 polymer ?
#
loop_
_entity_poly.entity_id
_entity_poly.type
_entity_poly.pdbx_seq_one_letter_code
_entity_poly.pdbx_strand_id
1 'polypeptide(L)' 'MMVSTRVQREARDAVIAARFKNGPAPANPYREESRSHIWWNMGRRKAEIAAAELLRVGA' A
#
# COMPACT_ATOMS: atom_id res chain seq x y z
N MET A 1 -12.95 -9.41 -12.59
CA MET A 1 -12.54 -8.66 -11.38
C MET A 1 -11.00 -8.58 -11.30
N MET A 2 -10.34 -7.90 -12.25
CA MET A 2 -8.85 -7.90 -12.37
C MET A 2 -8.18 -6.57 -11.97
N VAL A 3 -8.88 -5.44 -12.13
CA VAL A 3 -8.32 -4.09 -11.89
C VAL A 3 -8.05 -3.84 -10.40
N SER A 4 -8.95 -4.29 -9.52
CA SER A 4 -8.81 -4.11 -8.06
C SER A 4 -7.55 -4.77 -7.51
N THR A 5 -7.22 -5.97 -7.99
CA THR A 5 -6.04 -6.72 -7.55
C THR A 5 -4.73 -6.06 -8.01
N ARG A 6 -4.70 -5.51 -9.24
CA ARG A 6 -3.52 -4.79 -9.73
C ARG A 6 -3.23 -3.55 -8.90
N VAL A 7 -4.24 -2.71 -8.68
CA VAL A 7 -4.11 -1.46 -7.93
C VAL A 7 -3.71 -1.72 -6.46
N GLN A 8 -4.25 -2.77 -5.83
CA GLN A 8 -3.82 -3.16 -4.49
C GLN A 8 -2.34 -3.61 -4.44
N ARG A 9 -1.83 -4.28 -5.48
CA ARG A 9 -0.41 -4.65 -5.58
C ARG A 9 0.49 -3.43 -5.74
N GLU A 10 0.11 -2.48 -6.60
CA GLU A 10 0.85 -1.22 -6.76
C GLU A 10 0.98 -0.46 -5.43
N ALA A 11 -0.12 -0.37 -4.66
CA ALA A 11 -0.11 0.26 -3.34
C ALA A 11 0.80 -0.47 -2.36
N ARG A 12 0.78 -1.80 -2.36
CA ARG A 12 1.68 -2.63 -1.54
C ARG A 12 3.14 -2.37 -1.89
N ASP A 13 3.48 -2.41 -3.17
CA ASP A 13 4.87 -2.27 -3.63
C ASP A 13 5.41 -0.87 -3.29
N ALA A 14 4.56 0.16 -3.37
CA ALA A 14 4.90 1.51 -2.92
C ALA A 14 5.19 1.59 -1.41
N VAL A 15 4.38 0.92 -0.57
CA VAL A 15 4.62 0.86 0.89
C VAL A 15 5.94 0.16 1.20
N ILE A 16 6.19 -0.97 0.54
CA ILE A 16 7.44 -1.72 0.70
C ILE A 16 8.64 -0.87 0.30
N ALA A 17 8.59 -0.23 -0.87
CA ALA A 17 9.67 0.64 -1.35
C ALA A 17 9.94 1.82 -0.40
N ALA A 18 8.88 2.46 0.12
CA ALA A 18 9.01 3.53 1.11
C ALA A 18 9.69 3.02 2.40
N ARG A 19 9.29 1.86 2.91
CA ARG A 19 9.89 1.26 4.12
C ARG A 19 11.37 0.92 3.92
N PHE A 20 11.73 0.25 2.83
CA PHE A 20 13.13 -0.08 2.55
C PHE A 20 14.03 1.14 2.37
N LYS A 21 13.48 2.27 1.92
CA LYS A 21 14.20 3.53 1.74
C LYS A 21 14.10 4.48 2.94
N ASN A 22 13.48 4.07 4.05
CA ASN A 22 13.11 4.96 5.18
C ASN A 22 12.41 6.25 4.72
N GLY A 23 11.62 6.15 3.65
CA GLY A 23 10.87 7.24 3.05
C GLY A 23 9.49 7.45 3.66
N PRO A 24 8.82 8.57 3.31
CA PRO A 24 7.46 8.85 3.77
C PRO A 24 6.46 7.82 3.23
N ALA A 25 5.29 7.73 3.88
CA ALA A 25 4.19 6.92 3.39
C ALA A 25 3.83 7.34 1.94
N PRO A 26 3.61 6.39 1.02
CA PRO A 26 3.32 6.74 -0.36
C PRO A 26 1.99 7.49 -0.47
N ALA A 27 1.94 8.44 -1.39
CA ALA A 27 0.71 9.12 -1.77
C ALA A 27 -0.10 8.27 -2.77
N ASN A 28 -1.43 8.40 -2.73
CA ASN A 28 -2.30 7.73 -3.67
C ASN A 28 -2.27 8.48 -5.02
N PRO A 29 -1.85 7.86 -6.13
CA PRO A 29 -1.75 8.54 -7.43
C PRO A 29 -3.11 8.67 -8.15
N TYR A 30 -4.18 8.04 -7.63
CA TYR A 30 -5.49 8.02 -8.25
C TYR A 30 -6.40 9.13 -7.72
N ARG A 31 -7.22 9.71 -8.61
CA ARG A 31 -8.24 10.72 -8.25
C ARG A 31 -9.22 10.16 -7.23
N GLU A 32 -9.59 10.97 -6.24
CA GLU A 32 -10.41 10.57 -5.08
C GLU A 32 -11.74 9.90 -5.47
N GLU A 33 -12.40 10.40 -6.51
CA GLU A 33 -13.68 9.88 -6.99
C GLU A 33 -13.58 8.50 -7.70
N SER A 34 -12.37 8.03 -7.97
CA SER A 34 -12.18 6.78 -8.72
C SER A 34 -12.23 5.55 -7.83
N ARG A 35 -12.77 4.44 -8.36
CA ARG A 35 -12.68 3.13 -7.70
C ARG A 35 -11.22 2.72 -7.43
N SER A 36 -10.29 3.10 -8.30
CA SER A 36 -8.86 2.84 -8.10
C SER A 36 -8.33 3.54 -6.85
N HIS A 37 -8.80 4.74 -6.52
CA HIS A 37 -8.41 5.41 -5.28
C HIS A 37 -8.78 4.58 -4.05
N ILE A 38 -10.00 4.05 -4.02
CA ILE A 38 -10.47 3.15 -2.95
C ILE A 38 -9.60 1.90 -2.87
N TRP A 39 -9.37 1.21 -4.00
CA TRP A 39 -8.56 -0.01 -4.04
C TRP A 39 -7.12 0.23 -3.62
N TRP A 40 -6.55 1.37 -4.01
CA TRP A 40 -5.18 1.72 -3.65
C TRP A 40 -5.07 1.95 -2.14
N ASN A 41 -6.00 2.70 -1.54
CA ASN A 41 -6.01 2.93 -0.09
C ASN A 41 -6.18 1.62 0.69
N MET A 42 -7.03 0.70 0.20
CA MET A 42 -7.15 -0.63 0.80
C MET A 42 -5.84 -1.44 0.72
N GLY A 43 -5.16 -1.41 -0.43
CA GLY A 43 -3.88 -2.08 -0.63
C GLY A 43 -2.79 -1.52 0.28
N ARG A 44 -2.69 -0.19 0.36
CA ARG A 44 -1.78 0.52 1.27
C ARG A 44 -2.01 0.09 2.71
N ARG A 45 -3.26 0.16 3.18
CA ARG A 45 -3.60 -0.18 4.57
C ARG A 45 -3.25 -1.62 4.94
N LYS A 46 -3.54 -2.57 4.04
CA LYS A 46 -3.16 -3.99 4.25
C LYS A 46 -1.64 -4.16 4.33
N ALA A 47 -0.90 -3.50 3.45
CA ALA A 47 0.56 -3.58 3.44
C ALA A 47 1.20 -2.95 4.69
N GLU A 48 0.66 -1.83 5.17
CA GLU A 48 1.12 -1.19 6.41
C GLU A 48 0.94 -2.09 7.64
N ILE A 49 -0.22 -2.74 7.77
CA ILE A 49 -0.50 -3.68 8.88
C ILE A 49 0.48 -4.85 8.81
N ALA A 50 0.60 -5.50 7.64
CA ALA A 50 1.51 -6.63 7.47
C ALA A 50 2.98 -6.26 7.74
N ALA A 51 3.41 -5.08 7.28
CA ALA A 51 4.77 -4.59 7.55
C ALA A 51 5.00 -4.33 9.05
N ALA A 52 3.99 -3.78 9.75
CA ALA A 52 4.08 -3.57 11.20
C ALA A 52 4.15 -4.89 11.97
N GLU A 53 3.36 -5.90 11.56
CA GLU A 53 3.39 -7.24 12.15
C GLU A 53 4.76 -7.91 11.95
N LEU A 54 5.32 -7.83 10.75
CA LEU A 54 6.66 -8.39 10.46
C LEU A 54 7.76 -7.73 11.31
N LEU A 55 7.73 -6.41 11.45
CA LEU A 55 8.71 -5.69 12.26
C LEU A 55 8.57 -5.96 13.76
N ARG A 56 7.38 -6.31 14.23
CA ARG A 56 7.15 -6.68 15.64
C ARG A 56 7.80 -8.03 16.00
N VAL A 57 7.97 -8.93 15.04
CA VAL A 57 8.55 -10.27 15.28
C VAL A 57 10.09 -10.24 15.43
N GLY A 58 10.74 -9.13 15.08
CA GLY A 58 12.21 -8.97 15.17
C GLY A 58 12.71 -7.98 16.23
N ALA A 59 11.84 -7.49 17.11
CA ALA A 59 12.18 -6.53 18.18
C ALA A 59 12.33 -7.20 19.55
#